data_AF-A0A1G3ZLN4-F1
#
_entry.id   AF-A0A1G3ZLN4-F1
#
_cell.length_a   1.000
_cell.length_b   1.000
_cell.length_c   1.000
_cell.angle_alpha   90.00
_cell.angle_beta   90.00
_cell.angle_gamma   90.00
#
_symmetry.space_group_name_H-M   'P 1'
#
loop_
_entity.id
_entity.type
_entity.pdbx_description
1 polymer ?
#
loop_
_entity_poly.entity_id
_entity_poly.type
_entity_poly.pdbx_seq_one_letter_code
_entity_poly.pdbx_strand_id
1 'polypeptide(L)'
;MSRSRLVNPAQDLQADAGAVLWSFIKGEQLEFPITLSFIEDATVQPSNNYAYEAVIVEAQNTVGQTTKPTTIQPAGVQTTLTVRRTTLIGTWSAVVAYNKEEIVLYNGIYYKLLKGAGRVDATVPSADPLWEVTTLNKVYLQFPSNIASTWTVQPAVNVPVYGFFELRITEPTDPIFQRTWKPVRGMVEILFSPTDVVVDV
;
A
#
# COMPACT_ATOMS: atom_id res chain seq x y z
N MET A 1 -17.76 -9.16 -8.43
CA MET A 1 -18.04 -7.81 -7.87
C MET A 1 -19.17 -7.16 -8.66
N SER A 2 -20.38 -7.10 -8.10
CA SER A 2 -21.47 -6.30 -8.67
C SER A 2 -21.12 -4.83 -8.47
N ARG A 3 -20.96 -4.11 -9.57
CA ARG A 3 -20.85 -2.65 -9.55
C ARG A 3 -22.27 -2.11 -9.29
N SER A 4 -22.40 -1.07 -8.45
CA SER A 4 -23.67 -0.36 -8.26
C SER A 4 -24.27 0.01 -9.62
N ARG A 5 -25.58 -0.16 -9.80
CA ARG A 5 -26.28 0.31 -11.00
C ARG A 5 -26.21 1.83 -11.01
N LEU A 6 -25.63 2.42 -12.06
CA LEU A 6 -25.69 3.86 -12.29
C LEU A 6 -27.16 4.25 -12.47
N VAL A 7 -27.77 4.88 -11.47
CA VAL A 7 -29.20 5.25 -11.51
C VAL A 7 -29.41 6.60 -12.17
N ASN A 8 -28.47 7.53 -12.00
CA ASN A 8 -28.55 8.86 -12.58
C ASN A 8 -27.14 9.39 -12.95
N PRO A 9 -26.77 9.43 -14.24
CA PRO A 9 -25.46 9.88 -14.69
C PRO A 9 -25.08 11.33 -14.29
N ALA A 10 -26.04 12.17 -13.88
CA ALA A 10 -25.79 13.54 -13.43
C ALA A 10 -25.59 13.67 -11.91
N GLN A 11 -26.03 12.68 -11.12
CA GLN A 11 -25.93 12.66 -9.65
C GLN A 11 -24.99 11.58 -9.12
N ASP A 12 -24.75 10.54 -9.93
CA ASP A 12 -23.82 9.44 -9.68
C ASP A 12 -22.45 9.73 -10.30
N LEU A 13 -22.15 11.03 -10.49
CA LEU A 13 -20.80 11.52 -10.69
C LEU A 13 -20.12 11.49 -9.32
N GLN A 14 -19.08 10.67 -9.15
CA GLN A 14 -18.10 10.92 -8.10
C GLN A 14 -17.39 12.24 -8.42
N ALA A 15 -18.01 13.35 -8.06
CA ALA A 15 -17.42 14.69 -8.07
C ALA A 15 -16.57 14.93 -6.82
N ASP A 16 -16.57 13.98 -5.88
CA ASP A 16 -15.74 14.06 -4.68
C ASP A 16 -14.29 13.64 -4.94
N ALA A 17 -13.41 14.10 -4.06
CA ALA A 17 -12.00 13.77 -4.08
C ALA A 17 -11.71 12.33 -3.59
N GLY A 18 -12.75 11.57 -3.26
CA GLY A 18 -12.66 10.37 -2.44
C GLY A 18 -12.47 10.65 -0.94
N ALA A 19 -12.39 9.57 -0.17
CA ALA A 19 -12.08 9.63 1.26
C ALA A 19 -10.58 9.83 1.48
N VAL A 20 -10.21 10.44 2.61
CA VAL A 20 -8.84 10.37 3.13
C VAL A 20 -8.66 8.95 3.66
N LEU A 21 -7.72 8.21 3.06
CA LEU A 21 -7.44 6.83 3.42
C LEU A 21 -6.36 6.75 4.49
N TRP A 22 -5.39 7.67 4.43
CA TRP A 22 -4.32 7.81 5.40
C TRP A 22 -4.06 9.28 5.69
N SER A 23 -3.80 9.57 6.95
CA SER A 23 -3.32 10.87 7.43
C SER A 23 -1.95 10.66 8.05
N PHE A 24 -0.97 11.39 7.56
CA PHE A 24 0.42 11.31 7.98
C PHE A 24 0.88 12.64 8.56
N ILE A 25 1.81 12.58 9.50
CA ILE A 25 2.60 13.75 9.88
C ILE A 25 3.76 13.88 8.89
N LYS A 26 4.08 15.10 8.45
CA LYS A 26 5.21 15.30 7.53
C LYS A 26 6.51 14.75 8.12
N GLY A 27 7.22 13.94 7.33
CA GLY A 27 8.42 13.21 7.77
C GLY A 27 8.14 11.78 8.25
N GLU A 28 6.87 11.40 8.45
CA GLU A 28 6.51 10.05 8.88
C GLU A 28 6.73 9.01 7.77
N GLN A 29 7.31 7.87 8.14
CA GLN A 29 7.52 6.72 7.27
C GLN A 29 6.78 5.51 7.82
N LEU A 30 5.87 4.93 7.03
CA LEU A 30 5.04 3.81 7.45
C LEU A 30 4.82 2.80 6.33
N GLU A 31 4.45 1.59 6.71
CA GLU A 31 4.05 0.52 5.80
C GLU A 31 2.68 -0.02 6.17
N PHE A 32 1.77 -0.16 5.20
CA PHE A 32 0.40 -0.63 5.43
C PHE A 32 0.10 -1.90 4.64
N PRO A 33 -0.45 -2.94 5.30
CA PRO A 33 -0.92 -4.14 4.60
C PRO A 33 -2.25 -3.86 3.88
N ILE A 34 -2.36 -4.33 2.64
CA ILE A 34 -3.59 -4.32 1.84
C ILE A 34 -3.91 -5.77 1.48
N THR A 35 -5.11 -6.22 1.83
CA THR A 35 -5.61 -7.56 1.46
C THR A 35 -6.39 -7.46 0.14
N LEU A 36 -5.94 -8.22 -0.85
CA LEU A 36 -6.49 -8.23 -2.20
C LEU A 36 -7.45 -9.42 -2.34
N SER A 37 -8.72 -9.24 -2.00
CA SER A 37 -9.71 -10.33 -1.99
C SER A 37 -9.99 -10.97 -3.36
N PHE A 38 -9.55 -10.35 -4.45
CA PHE A 38 -9.73 -10.84 -5.82
C PHE A 38 -8.50 -11.56 -6.38
N ILE A 39 -7.41 -11.63 -5.61
CA ILE A 39 -6.20 -12.38 -5.93
C ILE A 39 -6.03 -13.46 -4.87
N GLU A 40 -5.70 -14.69 -5.27
CA GLU A 40 -5.48 -15.79 -4.33
C GLU A 40 -4.08 -15.76 -3.73
N ASP A 41 -3.08 -15.42 -4.56
CA ASP A 41 -1.68 -15.34 -4.20
C ASP A 41 -1.06 -14.05 -4.78
N ALA A 42 -0.54 -13.19 -3.91
CA ALA A 42 0.16 -11.96 -4.26
C ALA A 42 1.67 -12.03 -3.90
N THR A 43 2.17 -13.21 -3.54
CA THR A 43 3.58 -13.41 -3.16
C THR A 43 4.52 -13.32 -4.35
N VAL A 44 5.79 -13.07 -4.06
CA VAL A 44 6.86 -13.11 -5.05
C VAL A 44 7.12 -14.57 -5.43
N GLN A 45 6.68 -14.95 -6.62
CA GLN A 45 7.01 -16.23 -7.24
C GLN A 45 7.28 -16.04 -8.73
N PRO A 46 8.10 -16.90 -9.37
CA PRO A 46 8.32 -16.86 -10.82
C PRO A 46 7.03 -17.00 -11.65
N SER A 47 6.04 -17.70 -11.10
CA SER A 47 4.70 -17.89 -11.68
C SER A 47 3.77 -16.68 -11.46
N ASN A 48 4.12 -15.74 -10.57
CA ASN A 48 3.28 -14.63 -10.14
C ASN A 48 3.84 -13.28 -10.63
N ASN A 49 3.42 -12.90 -11.84
CA ASN A 49 3.94 -11.75 -12.58
C ASN A 49 2.94 -10.58 -12.68
N TYR A 50 2.06 -10.42 -11.68
CA TYR A 50 1.21 -9.23 -11.62
C TYR A 50 2.08 -7.97 -11.44
N ALA A 51 1.73 -6.90 -12.15
CA ALA A 51 2.34 -5.59 -11.97
C ALA A 51 1.54 -4.79 -10.94
N TYR A 52 2.22 -4.25 -9.93
CA TYR A 52 1.63 -3.45 -8.87
C TYR A 52 2.17 -2.03 -8.97
N GLU A 53 1.27 -1.07 -9.16
CA GLU A 53 1.62 0.33 -9.33
C GLU A 53 0.81 1.16 -8.32
N ALA A 54 1.50 1.77 -7.37
CA ALA A 54 0.88 2.66 -6.40
C ALA A 54 1.42 4.07 -6.61
N VAL A 55 0.54 5.04 -6.83
CA VAL A 55 0.94 6.41 -7.16
C VAL A 55 0.17 7.40 -6.31
N ILE A 56 0.90 8.39 -5.79
CA ILE A 56 0.33 9.61 -5.24
C ILE A 56 0.56 10.74 -6.24
N VAL A 57 -0.49 11.50 -6.54
CA VAL A 57 -0.44 12.71 -7.35
C VAL A 57 -0.80 13.90 -6.46
N GLU A 58 0.07 14.91 -6.41
CA GLU A 58 -0.19 16.15 -5.67
C GLU A 58 -1.57 16.74 -6.04
N ALA A 59 -2.40 16.98 -5.03
CA ALA A 59 -3.68 17.66 -5.23
C ALA A 59 -3.48 19.16 -5.40
N GLN A 60 -4.45 19.86 -5.97
CA GLN A 60 -4.42 21.31 -6.13
C GLN A 60 -4.63 22.02 -4.78
N ASN A 61 -3.62 21.93 -3.93
CA ASN A 61 -3.61 22.51 -2.60
C ASN A 61 -3.53 24.03 -2.67
N THR A 62 -4.19 24.71 -1.74
CA THR A 62 -4.08 26.17 -1.57
C THR A 62 -3.63 26.52 -0.16
N VAL A 63 -2.87 27.60 -0.01
CA VAL A 63 -2.42 28.09 1.30
C VAL A 63 -3.64 28.44 2.17
N GLY A 64 -3.70 27.89 3.38
CA GLY A 64 -4.81 28.13 4.31
C GLY A 64 -6.11 27.41 3.96
N GLN A 65 -6.07 26.36 3.13
CA GLN A 65 -7.27 25.61 2.75
C GLN A 65 -8.00 25.00 3.95
N THR A 66 -9.32 25.11 3.96
CA THR A 66 -10.21 24.53 4.97
C THR A 66 -10.97 23.31 4.45
N THR A 67 -10.88 23.06 3.14
CA THR A 67 -11.56 21.97 2.44
C THR A 67 -10.57 21.17 1.61
N LYS A 68 -10.87 19.88 1.44
CA LYS A 68 -10.10 18.97 0.59
C LYS A 68 -10.17 19.40 -0.88
N PRO A 69 -9.04 19.46 -1.61
CA PRO A 69 -9.05 19.72 -3.04
C PRO A 69 -9.79 18.63 -3.82
N THR A 70 -10.48 19.00 -4.89
CA THR A 70 -11.20 18.08 -5.78
C THR A 70 -10.49 17.83 -7.11
N THR A 71 -9.37 18.50 -7.35
CA THR A 71 -8.61 18.48 -8.60
C THR A 71 -7.13 18.22 -8.32
N ILE A 72 -6.46 17.58 -9.28
CA ILE A 72 -4.99 17.43 -9.25
C ILE A 72 -4.31 18.77 -9.49
N GLN A 73 -3.14 18.98 -8.89
CA GLN A 73 -2.32 20.14 -9.23
C GLN A 73 -1.86 20.01 -10.69
N PRO A 74 -2.05 21.04 -11.54
CA PRO A 74 -1.50 21.03 -12.89
C PRO A 74 0.03 20.86 -12.85
N ALA A 75 0.56 19.85 -13.55
CA ALA A 75 1.95 19.43 -13.45
C ALA A 75 2.43 19.12 -12.01
N GLY A 76 1.50 18.70 -11.15
CA GLY A 76 1.77 18.30 -9.78
C GLY A 76 2.74 17.14 -9.68
N VAL A 77 3.44 17.06 -8.55
CA VAL A 77 4.41 16.00 -8.29
C VAL A 77 3.70 14.64 -8.29
N GLN A 78 4.29 13.65 -8.98
CA GLN A 78 3.86 12.27 -8.96
C GLN A 78 4.90 11.42 -8.24
N THR A 79 4.45 10.69 -7.22
CA THR A 79 5.31 9.84 -6.40
C THR A 79 4.84 8.40 -6.52
N THR A 80 5.64 7.56 -7.17
CA THR A 80 5.43 6.11 -7.19
C THR A 80 5.89 5.51 -5.87
N LEU A 81 4.99 4.81 -5.19
CA LEU A 81 5.25 4.13 -3.94
C LEU A 81 5.74 2.71 -4.19
N THR A 82 6.57 2.22 -3.27
CA THR A 82 6.98 0.82 -3.28
C THR A 82 5.83 -0.05 -2.79
N VAL A 83 5.45 -1.05 -3.59
CA VAL A 83 4.54 -2.13 -3.18
C VAL A 83 5.37 -3.36 -2.88
N ARG A 84 5.64 -3.60 -1.60
CA ARG A 84 6.38 -4.78 -1.15
C ARG A 84 5.46 -5.99 -1.16
N ARG A 85 5.95 -7.08 -1.74
CA ARG A 85 5.32 -8.41 -1.73
C ARG A 85 6.11 -9.33 -0.82
N THR A 86 5.43 -10.29 -0.19
CA THR A 86 6.08 -11.31 0.63
C THR A 86 6.53 -12.50 -0.21
N THR A 87 7.49 -13.28 0.28
CA THR A 87 7.99 -14.47 -0.41
C THR A 87 7.41 -15.72 0.23
N LEU A 88 6.79 -16.61 -0.57
CA LEU A 88 6.41 -17.95 -0.12
C LEU A 88 7.60 -18.90 -0.33
N ILE A 89 8.07 -19.52 0.75
CA ILE A 89 9.18 -20.49 0.71
C ILE A 89 8.67 -21.91 0.41
N GLY A 90 7.38 -22.18 0.63
CA GLY A 90 6.74 -23.48 0.47
C GLY A 90 6.45 -24.13 1.81
N THR A 91 6.52 -25.47 1.89
CA THR A 91 6.24 -26.20 3.13
C THR A 91 7.32 -25.94 4.18
N TRP A 92 6.92 -25.71 5.43
CA TRP A 92 7.85 -25.54 6.54
C TRP A 92 8.73 -26.78 6.74
N SER A 93 9.99 -26.54 7.12
CA SER A 93 11.01 -27.55 7.37
C SER A 93 11.92 -27.11 8.51
N ALA A 94 12.19 -28.01 9.45
CA ALA A 94 13.00 -27.74 10.63
C ALA A 94 14.50 -27.47 10.34
N VAL A 95 14.96 -27.73 9.11
CA VAL A 95 16.36 -27.58 8.70
C VAL A 95 16.61 -26.41 7.74
N VAL A 96 15.55 -25.73 7.31
CA VAL A 96 15.65 -24.56 6.42
C VAL A 96 15.78 -23.30 7.28
N ALA A 97 16.59 -22.36 6.81
CA ALA A 97 16.77 -21.06 7.43
C ALA A 97 15.77 -20.06 6.85
N TYR A 98 14.99 -19.40 7.71
CA TYR A 98 13.94 -18.46 7.33
C TYR A 98 14.27 -17.02 7.74
N ASN A 99 13.80 -16.05 6.95
CA ASN A 99 13.95 -14.62 7.20
C ASN A 99 12.61 -13.97 7.54
N LYS A 100 12.68 -12.83 8.22
CA LYS A 100 11.51 -11.99 8.54
C LYS A 100 10.67 -11.74 7.27
N GLU A 101 9.35 -11.77 7.43
CA GLU A 101 8.32 -11.60 6.39
C GLU A 101 8.22 -12.74 5.36
N GLU A 102 9.05 -13.79 5.45
CA GLU A 102 8.85 -15.00 4.64
C GLU A 102 7.66 -15.81 5.14
N ILE A 103 7.00 -16.48 4.19
CA ILE A 103 5.82 -17.28 4.44
C ILE A 103 6.15 -18.76 4.22
N VAL A 104 5.61 -19.61 5.10
CA VAL A 104 5.65 -21.07 4.98
C VAL A 104 4.25 -21.66 5.10
N LEU A 105 4.05 -22.84 4.52
CA LEU A 105 2.86 -23.67 4.69
C LEU A 105 3.12 -24.75 5.73
N TYR A 106 2.27 -24.85 6.74
CA TYR A 106 2.30 -25.92 7.74
C TYR A 106 0.88 -26.40 8.05
N ASN A 107 0.62 -27.70 7.87
CA ASN A 107 -0.70 -28.32 8.06
C ASN A 107 -1.86 -27.57 7.38
N GLY A 108 -1.64 -27.09 6.15
CA GLY A 108 -2.67 -26.38 5.37
C GLY A 108 -2.87 -24.91 5.74
N ILE A 109 -2.10 -24.38 6.70
CA ILE A 109 -2.17 -22.99 7.15
C ILE A 109 -0.88 -22.27 6.78
N TYR A 110 -1.01 -21.04 6.27
CA TYR A 110 0.14 -20.19 5.97
C TYR A 110 0.56 -19.40 7.21
N TYR A 111 1.87 -19.38 7.48
CA TYR A 111 2.48 -18.65 8.58
C TYR A 111 3.55 -17.71 8.06
N LYS A 112 3.60 -16.48 8.58
CA LYS A 112 4.63 -15.48 8.31
C LYS A 112 5.58 -15.36 9.50
N LEU A 113 6.88 -15.30 9.25
CA LEU A 113 7.86 -15.06 10.32
C LEU A 113 7.91 -13.57 10.70
N LEU A 114 7.74 -13.27 11.99
CA LEU A 114 7.67 -11.90 12.51
C LEU A 114 9.05 -11.24 12.72
N LYS A 115 10.09 -12.04 12.97
CA LYS A 115 11.46 -11.54 13.23
C LYS A 115 12.53 -12.60 12.98
N GLY A 116 13.74 -12.13 12.70
CA GLY A 116 14.93 -12.96 12.52
C GLY A 116 15.47 -12.94 11.10
N ALA A 117 16.72 -13.38 10.94
CA ALA A 117 17.39 -13.60 9.67
C ALA A 117 18.12 -14.93 9.75
N GLY A 118 17.97 -15.78 8.74
CA GLY A 118 18.53 -17.13 8.72
C GLY A 118 18.10 -18.01 9.91
N ARG A 119 16.89 -17.82 10.44
CA ARG A 119 16.36 -18.58 11.58
C ARG A 119 16.08 -20.01 11.14
N VAL A 120 16.85 -20.96 11.67
CA VAL A 120 16.50 -22.38 11.64
C VAL A 120 15.72 -22.69 12.92
N ASP A 121 14.56 -23.32 12.79
CA ASP A 121 13.68 -23.57 13.93
C ASP A 121 13.24 -25.03 13.96
N ALA A 122 13.47 -25.71 15.09
CA ALA A 122 12.93 -27.04 15.33
C ALA A 122 11.49 -27.01 15.87
N THR A 123 11.04 -25.84 16.35
CA THR A 123 9.67 -25.60 16.82
C THR A 123 8.77 -25.34 15.63
N VAL A 124 7.64 -26.04 15.57
CA VAL A 124 6.68 -25.89 14.48
C VAL A 124 5.99 -24.51 14.52
N PRO A 125 5.58 -23.94 13.38
CA PRO A 125 5.00 -22.59 13.32
C PRO A 125 3.77 -22.38 14.21
N SER A 126 2.95 -23.41 14.42
CA SER A 126 1.75 -23.31 15.26
C SER A 126 2.05 -23.20 16.77
N ALA A 127 3.29 -23.45 17.19
CA ALA A 127 3.70 -23.46 18.60
C ALA A 127 4.75 -22.38 18.92
N ASP A 128 5.33 -21.71 17.91
CA ASP A 128 6.30 -20.64 18.10
C ASP A 128 5.64 -19.26 17.96
N PRO A 129 5.69 -18.38 18.98
CA PRO A 129 5.09 -17.05 18.95
C PRO A 129 5.71 -16.09 17.93
N LEU A 130 6.80 -16.48 17.26
CA LEU A 130 7.39 -15.68 16.19
C LEU A 130 6.77 -15.94 14.82
N TRP A 131 5.86 -16.91 14.73
CA TRP A 131 5.05 -17.14 13.54
C TRP A 131 3.64 -16.61 13.73
N GLU A 132 3.12 -15.97 12.70
CA GLU A 132 1.77 -15.42 12.66
C GLU A 132 0.99 -16.02 11.50
N VAL A 133 -0.26 -16.43 11.72
CA VAL A 133 -1.14 -16.89 10.65
C VAL A 133 -1.36 -15.77 9.62
N THR A 134 -1.19 -16.07 8.35
CA THR A 134 -1.35 -15.12 7.26
C THR A 134 -2.11 -15.71 6.08
N THR A 135 -2.36 -14.87 5.07
CA THR A 135 -2.86 -15.24 3.75
C THR A 135 -1.85 -14.78 2.69
N LEU A 136 -1.92 -15.38 1.50
CA LEU A 136 -1.00 -15.06 0.39
C LEU A 136 -1.41 -13.81 -0.40
N ASN A 137 -2.65 -13.36 -0.25
CA ASN A 137 -3.22 -12.24 -1.00
C ASN A 137 -2.96 -10.86 -0.38
N LYS A 138 -1.84 -10.70 0.33
CA LYS A 138 -1.47 -9.44 0.98
C LYS A 138 -0.28 -8.79 0.28
N VAL A 139 -0.38 -7.48 0.09
CA VAL A 139 0.74 -6.62 -0.32
C VAL A 139 0.92 -5.51 0.70
N TYR A 140 2.10 -4.91 0.74
CA TYR A 140 2.48 -3.92 1.74
C TYR A 140 2.89 -2.63 1.04
N LEU A 141 2.13 -1.57 1.27
CA LEU A 141 2.35 -0.27 0.67
C LEU A 141 3.27 0.55 1.55
N GLN A 142 4.40 1.01 1.01
CA GLN A 142 5.40 1.78 1.73
C GLN A 142 5.28 3.27 1.41
N PHE A 143 5.07 4.06 2.45
CA PHE A 143 5.00 5.51 2.41
C PHE A 143 6.33 6.09 2.91
N PRO A 144 7.18 6.69 2.05
CA PRO A 144 8.44 7.25 2.48
C PRO A 144 8.26 8.60 3.20
N SER A 145 9.21 8.97 4.05
CA SER A 145 9.17 10.22 4.83
C SER A 145 9.09 11.49 3.99
N ASN A 146 9.53 11.41 2.72
CA ASN A 146 9.64 12.54 1.81
C ASN A 146 8.49 12.67 0.79
N ILE A 147 7.36 11.96 0.94
CA ILE A 147 6.24 11.95 -0.03
C ILE A 147 5.84 13.34 -0.55
N ALA A 148 5.76 14.32 0.35
CA ALA A 148 5.26 15.67 0.06
C ALA A 148 6.34 16.76 0.15
N SER A 149 7.62 16.39 0.26
CA SER A 149 8.70 17.35 0.50
C SER A 149 8.89 18.36 -0.62
N THR A 150 8.52 18.01 -1.85
CA THR A 150 8.65 18.84 -3.05
C THR A 150 7.32 19.37 -3.58
N TRP A 151 6.22 19.17 -2.85
CA TRP A 151 4.91 19.72 -3.24
C TRP A 151 4.94 21.25 -3.16
N THR A 152 4.17 21.88 -4.06
CA THR A 152 4.11 23.33 -4.24
C THR A 152 3.61 24.02 -2.98
N VAL A 153 2.62 23.43 -2.32
CA VAL A 153 2.11 23.89 -1.03
C VAL A 153 2.53 22.90 0.04
N GLN A 154 3.15 23.44 1.09
CA GLN A 154 3.56 22.67 2.27
C GLN A 154 2.51 22.79 3.38
N PRO A 155 2.34 21.75 4.22
CA PRO A 155 1.39 21.79 5.32
C PRO A 155 1.80 22.85 6.36
N ALA A 156 0.81 23.49 6.97
CA ALA A 156 1.00 24.43 8.07
C ALA A 156 0.16 24.01 9.29
N VAL A 157 0.35 24.67 10.43
CA VAL A 157 -0.41 24.37 11.65
C VAL A 157 -1.91 24.44 11.35
N ASN A 158 -2.62 23.34 11.58
CA ASN A 158 -4.06 23.17 11.28
C ASN A 158 -4.46 23.30 9.81
N VAL A 159 -3.50 23.27 8.88
CA VAL A 159 -3.74 23.34 7.43
C VAL A 159 -3.03 22.16 6.76
N PRO A 160 -3.71 21.01 6.61
CA PRO A 160 -3.17 19.86 5.89
C PRO A 160 -3.02 20.14 4.40
N VAL A 161 -2.16 19.36 3.74
CA VAL A 161 -2.09 19.24 2.27
C VAL A 161 -2.42 17.82 1.84
N TYR A 162 -2.87 17.64 0.61
CA TYR A 162 -3.40 16.38 0.12
C TYR A 162 -2.76 15.92 -1.18
N GLY A 163 -2.77 14.61 -1.39
CA GLY A 163 -2.45 13.97 -2.67
C GLY A 163 -3.49 12.91 -3.00
N PHE A 164 -3.80 12.73 -4.28
CA PHE A 164 -4.66 11.64 -4.75
C PHE A 164 -3.86 10.35 -4.84
N PHE A 165 -4.37 9.30 -4.21
CA PHE A 165 -3.77 7.98 -4.24
C PHE A 165 -4.56 7.03 -5.15
N GLU A 166 -3.84 6.26 -5.94
CA GLU A 166 -4.37 5.11 -6.68
C GLU A 166 -3.42 3.91 -6.54
N LEU A 167 -3.98 2.76 -6.18
CA LEU A 167 -3.33 1.46 -6.37
C LEU A 167 -3.92 0.82 -7.63
N ARG A 168 -3.06 0.42 -8.54
CA ARG A 168 -3.36 -0.33 -9.75
C ARG A 168 -2.65 -1.67 -9.70
N ILE A 169 -3.35 -2.70 -10.15
CA ILE A 169 -2.82 -4.05 -10.27
C ILE A 169 -3.18 -4.56 -11.66
N THR A 170 -2.19 -5.04 -12.40
CA THR A 170 -2.37 -5.53 -13.77
C THR A 170 -1.92 -6.97 -13.87
N GLU A 171 -2.72 -7.82 -14.51
CA GLU A 171 -2.35 -9.20 -14.82
C GLU A 171 -1.04 -9.26 -15.63
N PRO A 172 -0.32 -10.40 -15.61
CA PRO A 172 0.69 -10.67 -16.62
C PRO A 172 0.11 -10.49 -18.03
N THR A 173 0.97 -10.25 -19.02
CA THR A 173 0.53 -10.13 -20.42
C THR A 173 -0.22 -11.39 -20.86
N ASP A 174 -1.46 -11.21 -21.30
CA ASP A 174 -2.33 -12.27 -21.80
C ASP A 174 -2.71 -11.97 -23.26
N PRO A 175 -2.63 -12.95 -24.19
CA PRO A 175 -2.89 -12.74 -25.62
C PRO A 175 -4.38 -12.52 -25.94
N ILE A 176 -5.28 -12.85 -25.04
CA ILE A 176 -6.73 -12.68 -25.19
C ILE A 176 -7.16 -11.36 -24.56
N PHE A 177 -6.91 -11.19 -23.26
CA PHE A 177 -7.30 -10.00 -22.51
C PHE A 177 -6.55 -9.87 -21.18
N GLN A 178 -5.72 -8.85 -21.06
CA GLN A 178 -5.07 -8.48 -19.81
C GLN A 178 -6.00 -7.60 -18.95
N ARG A 179 -6.31 -8.04 -17.73
CA ARG A 179 -7.10 -7.24 -16.79
C ARG A 179 -6.24 -6.29 -15.99
N THR A 180 -6.82 -5.12 -15.71
CA THR A 180 -6.29 -4.16 -14.74
C THR A 180 -7.38 -3.83 -13.73
N TRP A 181 -7.04 -3.91 -12.45
CA TRP A 181 -7.88 -3.51 -11.33
C TRP A 181 -7.30 -2.27 -10.65
N LYS A 182 -8.20 -1.45 -10.12
CA LYS A 182 -7.87 -0.30 -9.27
C LYS A 182 -8.58 -0.45 -7.93
N PRO A 183 -8.08 -1.34 -7.04
CA PRO A 183 -8.82 -1.73 -5.85
C PRO A 183 -8.91 -0.65 -4.78
N VAL A 184 -7.98 0.32 -4.80
CA VAL A 184 -7.93 1.39 -3.80
C VAL A 184 -7.74 2.72 -4.51
N ARG A 185 -8.61 3.68 -4.20
CA ARG A 185 -8.54 5.07 -4.65
C ARG A 185 -9.02 5.97 -3.52
N GLY A 186 -8.34 7.09 -3.31
CA GLY A 186 -8.73 8.10 -2.33
C GLY A 186 -7.67 9.17 -2.21
N MET A 187 -7.53 9.74 -1.02
CA MET A 187 -6.53 10.75 -0.73
C MET A 187 -5.57 10.31 0.38
N VAL A 188 -4.35 10.82 0.31
CA VAL A 188 -3.46 10.94 1.46
C VAL A 188 -3.54 12.37 1.99
N GLU A 189 -3.59 12.51 3.30
CA GLU A 189 -3.52 13.78 4.03
C GLU A 189 -2.16 13.89 4.70
N ILE A 190 -1.51 15.04 4.56
CA ILE A 190 -0.22 15.34 5.18
C ILE A 190 -0.40 16.52 6.12
N LEU A 191 -0.13 16.28 7.40
CA LEU A 191 -0.20 17.23 8.49
C LEU A 191 1.16 17.88 8.74
N PHE A 192 1.11 19.07 9.33
CA PHE A 192 2.32 19.78 9.73
C PHE A 192 3.10 19.02 10.79
N SER A 193 4.42 19.07 10.69
CA SER A 193 5.34 18.60 11.71
C SER A 193 6.31 19.73 12.07
N PRO A 194 6.46 20.09 13.35
CA PRO A 194 7.43 21.09 13.77
C PRO A 194 8.89 20.59 13.68
N THR A 195 9.10 19.28 13.47
CA THR A 195 10.41 18.66 13.42
C THR A 195 10.78 18.16 12.02
N ASP A 196 10.04 18.53 10.97
CA ASP A 196 10.33 18.10 9.60
C ASP A 196 11.68 18.61 9.06
N VAL A 197 12.19 19.70 9.63
CA VAL A 197 13.51 20.29 9.32
C VAL A 197 14.64 19.75 10.19
N VAL A 198 14.33 18.94 11.21
CA VAL A 198 15.34 18.33 12.07
C VAL A 198 15.93 17.14 11.33
N VAL A 199 17.26 17.09 11.23
CA VAL A 199 17.96 15.98 10.59
C VAL A 199 17.78 14.73 11.45
N ASP A 200 17.35 13.62 10.83
CA ASP A 200 17.25 12.32 11.48
C ASP A 200 18.62 11.90 12.07
N VAL A 201 18.61 11.35 13.29
CA VAL A 201 19.81 10.88 14.02
C VAL A 201 20.01 9.39 13.81
#